data_AF-K2ADI3-F1
#
_entry.id   AF-K2ADI3-F1
#
_cell.length_a   1.000
_cell.length_b   1.000
_cell.length_c   1.000
_cell.angle_alpha   90.00
_cell.angle_beta   90.00
_cell.angle_gamma   90.00
#
_symmetry.space_group_name_H-M   'P 1'
#
loop_
_entity.id
_entity.type
_entity.pdbx_description
1 polymer ?
#
loop_
_entity_poly.entity_id
_entity_poly.type
_entity_poly.pdbx_seq_one_letter_code
_entity_poly.pdbx_strand_id
1 'polypeptide(L)'
;MIAQAHAKRGKGATASKKSFSSDYSCSSNQVELFSIAVKMKKMGLTDFFIVNAVQAALKLEGIADLMHLWAEEKNSKERDEIIADIQDMIDACSQKEKSEEIYIKFNDLDAIAKDIRGFKDSLYQIVIEFGGITKLSEATGIPQPSLSRFFNSNAIPRRATLLKIAKVLGSDKVKIDILWSK
;
A
#
# COMPACT_ATOMS: atom_id res chain seq x y z
N MET A 1 -21.49 -19.76 70.22
CA MET A 1 -21.61 -20.54 68.97
C MET A 1 -20.75 -19.86 67.91
N ILE A 2 -19.67 -20.55 67.49
CA ILE A 2 -19.09 -20.66 66.12
C ILE A 2 -18.96 -19.34 65.33
N ALA A 3 -17.79 -18.69 65.21
CA ALA A 3 -16.59 -19.02 64.42
C ALA A 3 -16.67 -18.67 62.91
N GLN A 4 -15.48 -18.34 62.37
CA GLN A 4 -15.05 -18.19 60.95
C GLN A 4 -15.13 -16.75 60.41
N ALA A 5 -14.04 -15.98 60.24
CA ALA A 5 -12.68 -16.24 59.75
C ALA A 5 -12.66 -16.80 58.32
N HIS A 6 -12.50 -15.91 57.33
CA HIS A 6 -12.02 -16.24 56.00
C HIS A 6 -10.77 -15.42 55.68
N ALA A 7 -9.62 -16.02 55.94
CA ALA A 7 -8.39 -15.75 55.23
C ALA A 7 -8.24 -16.82 54.13
N LYS A 8 -8.02 -16.41 52.87
CA LYS A 8 -7.28 -17.25 51.90
C LYS A 8 -6.47 -16.37 50.95
N ARG A 9 -5.15 -16.58 51.05
CA ARG A 9 -4.10 -16.24 50.09
C ARG A 9 -4.33 -16.93 48.75
N GLY A 10 -3.89 -16.27 47.68
CA GLY A 10 -3.49 -16.88 46.39
C GLY A 10 -3.02 -15.75 45.47
N LYS A 11 -1.74 -15.37 45.47
CA LYS A 11 -0.71 -15.81 44.51
C LYS A 11 -1.19 -15.85 43.06
N GLY A 12 -0.60 -15.01 42.22
CA GLY A 12 -0.69 -15.17 40.77
C GLY A 12 -0.34 -13.90 40.00
N ALA A 13 0.94 -13.57 39.94
CA ALA A 13 1.46 -12.73 38.86
C ALA A 13 1.26 -13.48 37.54
N THR A 14 0.65 -12.84 36.55
CA THR A 14 0.79 -13.25 35.15
C THR A 14 1.09 -12.03 34.30
N ALA A 15 2.37 -11.95 33.98
CA ALA A 15 2.92 -11.09 32.96
C ALA A 15 2.26 -11.35 31.60
N SER A 16 2.20 -10.26 30.83
CA SER A 16 2.30 -10.17 29.38
C SER A 16 2.43 -11.48 28.61
N LYS A 17 1.47 -11.72 27.71
CA LYS A 17 1.67 -12.34 26.39
C LYS A 17 0.36 -12.21 25.61
N LYS A 18 0.11 -11.05 25.00
CA LYS A 18 -0.80 -10.97 23.85
C LYS A 18 0.02 -11.24 22.60
N SER A 19 -0.01 -12.51 22.22
CA SER A 19 -0.09 -13.02 20.85
C SER A 19 0.77 -12.29 19.83
N PHE A 20 1.98 -12.80 19.64
CA PHE A 20 2.59 -12.82 18.32
C PHE A 20 1.70 -13.73 17.47
N SER A 21 0.86 -13.18 16.59
CA SER A 21 0.16 -13.99 15.60
C SER A 21 1.22 -14.47 14.62
N SER A 22 1.75 -15.65 14.88
CA SER A 22 2.56 -16.31 13.89
C SER A 22 1.62 -16.94 12.87
N ASP A 23 1.41 -16.22 11.77
CA ASP A 23 0.87 -16.77 10.54
C ASP A 23 1.89 -17.77 9.96
N TYR A 24 2.00 -18.95 10.56
CA TYR A 24 2.77 -20.06 10.01
C TYR A 24 1.81 -20.98 9.26
N SER A 25 1.34 -20.55 8.09
CA SER A 25 1.10 -21.51 7.01
C SER A 25 2.46 -21.76 6.34
N CYS A 26 3.27 -22.60 6.97
CA CYS A 26 4.40 -23.23 6.29
C CYS A 26 3.79 -24.19 5.24
N SER A 27 3.38 -23.66 4.11
CA SER A 27 2.94 -24.46 2.97
C SER A 27 4.19 -25.12 2.38
N SER A 28 4.11 -26.41 2.04
CA SER A 28 5.19 -27.20 1.42
C SER A 28 5.97 -26.40 0.35
N ASN A 29 5.23 -25.60 -0.43
CA ASN A 29 5.72 -24.73 -1.48
C ASN A 29 6.80 -23.74 -1.01
N GLN A 30 6.69 -23.17 0.20
CA GLN A 30 7.72 -22.25 0.70
C GLN A 30 9.03 -22.97 0.97
N VAL A 31 8.98 -24.16 1.56
CA VAL A 31 10.16 -24.99 1.82
C VAL A 31 10.82 -25.39 0.50
N GLU A 32 10.03 -25.73 -0.51
CA GLU A 32 10.50 -26.05 -1.85
C GLU A 32 11.19 -24.84 -2.51
N LEU A 33 10.60 -23.65 -2.47
CA LEU A 33 11.22 -22.42 -2.98
C LEU A 33 12.58 -22.13 -2.32
N PHE A 34 12.68 -22.30 -1.00
CA PHE A 34 13.97 -22.14 -0.31
C PHE A 34 14.99 -23.20 -0.72
N SER A 35 14.55 -24.43 -1.00
CA SER A 35 15.45 -25.47 -1.51
C SER A 35 15.99 -25.14 -2.91
N ILE A 36 15.14 -24.56 -3.77
CA ILE A 36 15.53 -24.07 -5.10
C ILE A 36 16.51 -22.92 -4.96
N ALA A 37 16.27 -21.97 -4.05
CA ALA A 37 17.19 -20.86 -3.78
C ALA A 37 18.59 -21.34 -3.36
N VAL A 38 18.68 -22.39 -2.54
CA VAL A 38 19.95 -23.03 -2.18
C VAL A 38 20.63 -23.65 -3.41
N LYS A 39 19.86 -24.28 -4.31
CA LYS A 39 20.39 -24.82 -5.58
C LYS A 39 20.91 -23.71 -6.49
N MET A 40 20.18 -22.60 -6.62
CA MET A 40 20.60 -21.41 -7.37
C MET A 40 21.92 -20.86 -6.84
N LYS A 41 22.06 -20.71 -5.51
CA LYS A 41 23.30 -20.25 -4.88
C LYS A 41 24.48 -21.17 -5.18
N LYS A 42 24.29 -22.49 -5.09
CA LYS A 42 25.33 -23.48 -5.43
C LYS A 42 25.77 -23.40 -6.89
N MET A 43 24.89 -22.92 -7.77
CA MET A 43 25.18 -22.71 -9.19
C MET A 43 25.80 -21.34 -9.50
N GLY A 44 26.07 -20.51 -8.49
CA GLY A 44 26.76 -19.23 -8.66
C GLY A 44 25.85 -18.05 -9.02
N LEU A 45 24.53 -18.21 -8.92
CA LEU A 45 23.60 -17.07 -9.02
C LEU A 45 23.81 -16.10 -7.85
N THR A 46 23.61 -14.81 -8.11
CA THR A 46 23.87 -13.78 -7.11
C THR A 46 22.85 -13.81 -5.99
N ASP A 47 23.29 -13.53 -4.76
CA ASP A 47 22.38 -13.46 -3.61
C ASP A 47 21.27 -12.41 -3.83
N PHE A 48 21.57 -11.32 -4.54
CA PHE A 48 20.58 -10.29 -4.91
C PHE A 48 19.47 -10.85 -5.79
N PHE A 49 19.81 -11.54 -6.89
CA PHE A 49 18.82 -12.18 -7.76
C PHE A 49 17.98 -13.20 -6.99
N ILE A 50 18.62 -14.09 -6.24
CA ILE A 50 17.94 -15.17 -5.51
C ILE A 50 16.95 -14.61 -4.50
N VAL A 51 17.33 -13.59 -3.72
CA VAL A 51 16.44 -12.97 -2.75
C VAL A 51 15.24 -12.33 -3.44
N ASN A 52 15.45 -11.61 -4.55
CA ASN A 52 14.35 -10.98 -5.28
C ASN A 52 13.42 -12.02 -5.90
N ALA A 53 13.97 -13.08 -6.50
CA ALA A 53 13.19 -14.18 -7.06
C ALA A 53 12.32 -14.87 -6.01
N VAL A 54 12.90 -15.21 -4.84
CA VAL A 54 12.13 -15.81 -3.73
C VAL A 54 11.05 -14.86 -3.22
N GLN A 55 11.38 -13.59 -2.99
CA GLN A 55 10.39 -12.61 -2.52
C GLN A 55 9.25 -12.39 -3.50
N ALA A 56 9.55 -12.44 -4.79
CA ALA A 56 8.55 -12.29 -5.85
C ALA A 56 7.72 -13.57 -6.01
N ALA A 57 8.33 -14.76 -5.97
CA ALA A 57 7.66 -16.06 -5.99
C ALA A 57 6.68 -16.27 -4.82
N LEU A 58 7.00 -15.73 -3.64
CA LEU A 58 6.08 -15.75 -2.49
C LEU A 58 4.79 -14.93 -2.72
N LYS A 59 4.77 -14.05 -3.73
CA LYS A 59 3.66 -13.15 -4.04
C LYS A 59 2.98 -13.46 -5.38
N LEU A 60 3.73 -14.04 -6.32
CA LEU A 60 3.33 -14.25 -7.71
C LEU A 60 3.61 -15.69 -8.11
N GLU A 61 2.54 -16.46 -8.31
CA GLU A 61 2.58 -17.89 -8.69
C GLU A 61 3.43 -18.12 -9.94
N GLY A 62 3.31 -17.27 -10.96
CA GLY A 62 4.11 -17.40 -12.19
C GLY A 62 5.64 -17.35 -11.97
N ILE A 63 6.12 -16.59 -10.97
CA ILE A 63 7.56 -16.58 -10.65
C ILE A 63 7.94 -17.85 -9.88
N ALA A 64 7.06 -18.37 -9.02
CA ALA A 64 7.27 -19.66 -8.36
C ALA A 64 7.37 -20.78 -9.41
N ASP A 65 6.48 -20.81 -10.39
CA ASP A 65 6.49 -21.79 -11.48
C ASP A 65 7.79 -21.74 -12.29
N LEU A 66 8.29 -20.54 -12.62
CA LEU A 66 9.57 -20.38 -13.29
C LEU A 66 10.75 -20.86 -12.44
N MET A 67 10.72 -20.64 -11.12
CA MET A 67 11.75 -21.17 -10.22
C MET A 67 11.72 -22.71 -10.18
N HIS A 68 10.55 -23.33 -10.19
CA HIS A 68 10.40 -24.78 -10.30
C HIS A 68 10.91 -25.30 -11.65
N LEU A 69 10.51 -24.64 -12.75
CA LEU A 69 10.96 -24.98 -14.10
C LEU A 69 12.49 -24.91 -14.21
N TRP A 70 13.10 -23.84 -13.70
CA TRP A 70 14.55 -23.68 -13.62
C TRP A 70 15.22 -24.83 -12.85
N ALA A 71 14.59 -25.28 -11.77
CA ALA A 71 15.13 -26.34 -10.92
C ALA A 71 15.09 -27.72 -11.61
N GLU A 72 14.13 -27.97 -12.49
CA GLU A 72 13.98 -29.23 -13.20
C GLU A 72 14.74 -29.27 -14.54
N GLU A 73 15.03 -28.11 -15.11
CA GLU A 73 15.72 -27.97 -16.38
C GLU A 73 17.19 -28.45 -16.30
N LYS A 74 17.59 -29.23 -17.31
CA LYS A 74 18.92 -29.86 -17.41
C LYS A 74 19.82 -29.11 -18.38
N ASN A 75 19.25 -28.51 -19.42
CA ASN A 75 19.96 -27.71 -20.39
C ASN A 75 20.40 -26.39 -19.74
N SER A 76 21.68 -26.06 -19.85
CA SER A 76 22.21 -24.81 -19.31
C SER A 76 21.63 -23.59 -20.01
N LYS A 77 21.44 -23.67 -21.33
CA LYS A 77 20.92 -22.53 -22.12
C LYS A 77 19.49 -22.21 -21.73
N GLU A 78 18.63 -23.21 -21.66
CA GLU A 78 17.23 -23.03 -21.23
C GLU A 78 17.15 -22.49 -19.79
N ARG A 79 18.05 -22.92 -18.89
CA ARG A 79 18.13 -22.32 -17.55
C ARG A 79 18.49 -20.84 -17.57
N ASP A 80 19.40 -20.45 -18.46
CA ASP A 80 19.79 -19.04 -18.62
C ASP A 80 18.62 -18.21 -19.17
N GLU A 81 17.83 -18.76 -20.11
CA GLU A 81 16.59 -18.12 -20.60
C GLU A 81 15.55 -17.98 -19.48
N ILE A 82 15.34 -19.03 -18.67
CA ILE A 82 14.40 -18.97 -17.53
C ILE A 82 14.88 -17.93 -16.49
N ILE A 83 16.19 -17.80 -16.27
CA ILE A 83 16.73 -16.74 -15.40
C ILE A 83 16.39 -15.36 -15.95
N ALA A 84 16.50 -15.17 -17.27
CA ALA A 84 16.12 -13.92 -17.93
C ALA A 84 14.61 -13.64 -17.77
N ASP A 85 13.75 -14.65 -17.96
CA ASP A 85 12.30 -14.50 -17.77
C ASP A 85 11.95 -14.13 -16.31
N ILE A 86 12.59 -14.78 -15.33
CA ILE A 86 12.42 -14.45 -13.91
C ILE A 86 12.85 -13.00 -13.65
N GLN A 87 14.00 -12.59 -14.21
CA GLN A 87 14.51 -11.23 -14.05
C GLN A 87 13.56 -10.19 -14.68
N ASP A 88 13.04 -10.46 -15.88
CA ASP A 88 12.07 -9.59 -16.55
C ASP A 88 10.78 -9.43 -15.74
N MET A 89 10.30 -10.51 -15.12
CA MET A 89 9.13 -10.45 -14.23
C MET A 89 9.44 -9.69 -12.93
N ILE A 90 10.61 -9.91 -12.33
CA ILE A 90 11.07 -9.13 -11.16
C ILE A 90 11.14 -7.64 -11.52
N ASP A 91 11.69 -7.31 -12.69
CA ASP A 91 11.84 -5.94 -13.15
C ASP A 91 10.49 -5.31 -13.48
N ALA A 92 9.56 -6.05 -14.09
CA ALA A 92 8.18 -5.60 -14.28
C ALA A 92 7.46 -5.32 -12.95
N CYS A 93 7.76 -6.09 -11.90
CA CYS A 93 7.22 -5.84 -10.56
C CYS A 93 7.93 -4.69 -9.83
N SER A 94 9.20 -4.47 -10.15
CA SER A 94 10.05 -3.40 -9.59
C SER A 94 9.80 -2.06 -10.28
N GLN A 95 9.32 -2.10 -11.53
CA GLN A 95 8.64 -1.01 -12.19
C GLN A 95 7.36 -0.74 -11.40
N LYS A 96 7.49 0.09 -10.35
CA LYS A 96 6.38 0.92 -9.92
C LYS A 96 5.83 1.51 -11.20
N GLU A 97 4.60 1.15 -11.57
CA GLU A 97 3.85 1.95 -12.54
C GLU A 97 4.15 3.39 -12.17
N LYS A 98 4.72 4.15 -13.10
CA LYS A 98 4.81 5.59 -12.92
C LYS A 98 3.37 6.04 -12.83
N SER A 99 2.79 6.01 -11.63
CA SER A 99 1.81 7.02 -11.28
C SER A 99 2.62 8.30 -11.36
N GLU A 100 2.64 8.89 -12.55
CA GLU A 100 3.01 10.28 -12.67
C GLU A 100 2.10 10.97 -11.67
N GLU A 101 2.70 11.47 -10.58
CA GLU A 101 1.94 12.16 -9.54
C GLU A 101 1.36 13.41 -10.20
N ILE A 102 0.14 13.30 -10.72
CA ILE A 102 -0.49 14.41 -11.43
C ILE A 102 -1.00 15.34 -10.34
N TYR A 103 -0.29 16.46 -10.20
CA TYR A 103 -0.70 17.54 -9.32
C TYR A 103 -1.62 18.50 -10.07
N ILE A 104 -2.87 18.62 -9.63
CA ILE A 104 -3.77 19.65 -10.12
C ILE A 104 -3.67 20.88 -9.21
N LYS A 105 -3.35 22.04 -9.79
CA LYS A 105 -3.34 23.32 -9.07
C LYS A 105 -4.76 23.85 -8.92
N PHE A 106 -5.03 24.50 -7.79
CA PHE A 106 -6.38 25.00 -7.45
C PHE A 106 -6.84 26.16 -8.35
N ASN A 107 -5.91 26.80 -9.05
CA ASN A 107 -6.19 27.86 -10.02
C ASN A 107 -6.40 27.33 -11.44
N ASP A 108 -6.12 26.05 -11.70
CA ASP A 108 -6.29 25.41 -13.00
C ASP A 108 -7.67 24.75 -13.08
N LEU A 109 -8.69 25.57 -13.33
CA LEU A 109 -10.08 25.09 -13.41
C LEU A 109 -10.31 24.16 -14.60
N ASP A 110 -9.53 24.29 -15.67
CA ASP A 110 -9.63 23.44 -16.86
C ASP A 110 -9.13 22.03 -16.56
N ALA A 111 -8.03 21.89 -15.82
CA ALA A 111 -7.57 20.60 -15.32
C ALA A 111 -8.57 19.97 -14.34
N ILE A 112 -9.12 20.76 -13.41
CA ILE A 112 -10.16 20.29 -12.47
C ILE A 112 -11.41 19.83 -13.21
N ALA A 113 -11.79 20.50 -14.30
CA ALA A 113 -12.97 20.13 -15.09
C ALA A 113 -12.84 18.76 -15.77
N LYS A 114 -11.61 18.31 -16.06
CA LYS A 114 -11.35 16.99 -16.66
C LYS A 114 -11.58 15.84 -15.67
N ASP A 115 -11.36 16.07 -14.37
CA ASP A 115 -11.61 15.10 -13.32
C ASP A 115 -12.05 15.76 -12.00
N ILE A 116 -13.33 16.15 -11.95
CA ILE A 116 -13.91 16.84 -10.79
C ILE A 116 -13.93 15.93 -9.57
N ARG A 117 -14.18 14.64 -9.75
CA ARG A 117 -14.30 13.67 -8.65
C ARG A 117 -12.94 13.32 -8.08
N GLY A 118 -11.97 12.92 -8.91
CA GLY A 118 -10.62 12.64 -8.46
C GLY A 118 -10.02 13.85 -7.74
N PHE A 119 -10.24 15.07 -8.25
CA PHE A 119 -9.79 16.28 -7.56
C PHE A 119 -10.44 16.43 -6.17
N LYS A 120 -11.77 16.31 -6.09
CA LYS A 120 -12.51 16.49 -4.83
C LYS A 120 -12.22 15.40 -3.81
N ASP A 121 -12.05 14.16 -4.26
CA ASP A 121 -11.77 13.01 -3.40
C ASP A 121 -10.36 13.12 -2.83
N SER A 122 -9.37 13.46 -3.66
CA SER A 122 -8.02 13.75 -3.17
C SER A 122 -7.96 14.98 -2.26
N LEU A 123 -8.68 16.06 -2.60
CA LEU A 123 -8.79 17.23 -1.71
C LEU A 123 -9.46 16.84 -0.39
N TYR A 124 -10.44 15.95 -0.42
CA TYR A 124 -11.12 15.48 0.77
C TYR A 124 -10.16 14.71 1.70
N GLN A 125 -9.27 13.88 1.16
CA GLN A 125 -8.24 13.20 1.97
C GLN A 125 -7.35 14.20 2.71
N ILE A 126 -6.87 15.24 2.02
CA ILE A 126 -6.08 16.32 2.65
C ILE A 126 -6.89 17.01 3.76
N VAL A 127 -8.20 17.21 3.53
CA VAL A 127 -9.09 17.80 4.55
C VAL A 127 -9.28 16.87 5.74
N ILE A 128 -9.38 15.55 5.54
CA ILE A 128 -9.43 14.58 6.64
C ILE A 128 -8.15 14.65 7.47
N GLU A 129 -6.98 14.65 6.83
CA GLU A 129 -5.68 14.80 7.52
C GLU A 129 -5.56 16.13 8.27
N PHE A 130 -6.10 17.20 7.72
CA PHE A 130 -6.15 18.51 8.37
C PHE A 130 -7.02 18.51 9.65
N GLY A 131 -7.96 17.57 9.77
CA GLY A 131 -8.87 17.40 10.91
C GLY A 131 -10.36 17.45 10.55
N GLY A 132 -10.70 17.21 9.28
CA GLY A 132 -12.06 17.02 8.78
C GLY A 132 -12.79 18.30 8.37
N ILE A 133 -14.02 18.10 7.86
CA ILE A 133 -14.87 19.20 7.33
C ILE A 133 -15.17 20.25 8.41
N THR A 134 -15.43 19.84 9.65
CA THR A 134 -15.75 20.77 10.75
C THR A 134 -14.62 21.75 10.99
N LYS A 135 -13.38 21.26 11.11
CA LYS A 135 -12.20 22.10 11.31
C LYS A 135 -11.91 22.99 10.10
N LEU A 136 -12.14 22.47 8.89
CA LEU A 136 -12.05 23.27 7.67
C LEU A 136 -13.09 24.40 7.65
N SER A 137 -14.33 24.12 8.08
CA SER A 137 -15.41 25.10 8.17
C SER A 137 -15.03 26.26 9.10
N GLU A 138 -14.49 25.94 10.27
CA GLU A 138 -14.05 26.92 11.26
C GLU A 138 -12.90 27.79 10.72
N ALA A 139 -11.90 27.17 10.10
CA ALA A 139 -10.72 27.88 9.61
C ALA A 139 -10.97 28.71 8.34
N THR A 140 -11.86 28.27 7.45
CA THR A 140 -12.18 28.97 6.20
C THR A 140 -13.33 29.96 6.34
N GLY A 141 -14.14 29.84 7.39
CA GLY A 141 -15.40 30.56 7.56
C GLY A 141 -16.50 30.15 6.57
N ILE A 142 -16.32 29.05 5.84
CA ILE A 142 -17.34 28.51 4.94
C ILE A 142 -18.24 27.57 5.74
N PRO A 143 -19.57 27.72 5.73
CA PRO A 143 -20.46 26.86 6.52
C PRO A 143 -20.29 25.37 6.18
N GLN A 144 -20.27 24.52 7.21
CA GLN A 144 -20.16 23.07 7.06
C GLN A 144 -21.17 22.47 6.07
N PRO A 145 -22.47 22.85 6.05
CA PRO A 145 -23.40 22.34 5.04
C PRO A 145 -22.99 22.69 3.60
N SER A 146 -22.36 23.86 3.40
CA SER A 146 -21.85 24.28 2.10
C SER A 146 -20.62 23.46 1.68
N LEU A 147 -19.71 23.17 2.62
CA LEU A 147 -18.56 22.30 2.36
C LEU A 147 -18.99 20.85 2.10
N SER A 148 -19.94 20.32 2.86
CA SER A 148 -20.51 19.00 2.59
C SER A 148 -21.16 18.93 1.21
N ARG A 149 -21.92 19.95 0.80
CA ARG A 149 -22.46 20.01 -0.58
C ARG A 149 -21.36 20.14 -1.63
N PHE A 150 -20.30 20.88 -1.32
CA PHE A 150 -19.14 21.04 -2.20
C PHE A 150 -18.48 19.68 -2.51
N PHE A 151 -18.13 18.88 -1.51
CA PHE A 151 -17.47 17.59 -1.70
C PHE A 151 -18.38 16.51 -2.31
N ASN A 152 -19.68 16.56 -2.02
CA ASN A 152 -20.62 15.55 -2.52
C ASN A 152 -21.23 15.86 -3.90
N SER A 153 -21.00 17.05 -4.46
CA SER A 153 -21.50 17.41 -5.80
C SER A 153 -20.49 17.10 -6.89
N ASN A 154 -20.98 16.89 -8.12
CA ASN A 154 -20.13 16.81 -9.32
C ASN A 154 -19.95 18.15 -10.04
N ALA A 155 -20.29 19.27 -9.37
CA ALA A 155 -20.14 20.61 -9.95
C ALA A 155 -18.69 21.10 -9.85
N ILE A 156 -18.23 21.82 -10.88
CA ILE A 156 -16.91 22.45 -10.88
C ILE A 156 -16.79 23.40 -9.68
N PRO A 157 -15.75 23.24 -8.84
CA PRO A 157 -15.43 24.17 -7.76
C PRO A 157 -15.31 25.62 -8.22
N ARG A 158 -15.88 26.55 -7.43
CA ARG A 158 -15.60 27.98 -7.63
C ARG A 158 -14.17 28.29 -7.19
N ARG A 159 -13.41 29.03 -8.02
CA ARG A 159 -12.04 29.47 -7.71
C ARG A 159 -11.92 30.14 -6.34
N ALA A 160 -12.87 31.01 -5.99
CA ALA A 160 -12.86 31.69 -4.69
C ALA A 160 -12.94 30.73 -3.50
N THR A 161 -13.69 29.64 -3.63
CA THR A 161 -13.78 28.58 -2.62
C THR A 161 -12.46 27.82 -2.52
N LEU A 162 -11.89 27.43 -3.65
CA LEU A 162 -10.61 26.73 -3.70
C LEU A 162 -9.49 27.56 -3.05
N LEU A 163 -9.38 28.85 -3.39
CA LEU A 163 -8.34 29.71 -2.82
C LEU A 163 -8.44 29.87 -1.29
N LYS A 164 -9.67 29.91 -0.74
CA LYS A 164 -9.86 29.92 0.72
C LYS A 164 -9.38 28.63 1.36
N ILE A 165 -9.70 27.49 0.76
CA ILE A 165 -9.27 26.17 1.22
C ILE A 165 -7.74 26.06 1.13
N ALA A 166 -7.14 26.43 -0.01
CA ALA A 166 -5.69 26.41 -0.23
C ALA A 166 -4.94 27.22 0.83
N LYS A 167 -5.43 28.43 1.13
CA LYS A 167 -4.82 29.31 2.14
C LYS A 167 -4.79 28.66 3.53
N VAL A 168 -5.83 27.93 3.90
CA VAL A 168 -5.94 27.25 5.20
C VAL A 168 -5.09 25.98 5.25
N LEU A 169 -5.07 25.20 4.16
CA LEU A 169 -4.32 23.96 4.07
C LEU A 169 -2.82 24.17 3.83
N GLY A 170 -2.40 25.39 3.47
CA GLY A 170 -1.00 25.69 3.12
C GLY A 170 -0.54 25.01 1.82
N SER A 171 -1.47 24.54 1.00
CA SER A 171 -1.20 23.87 -0.28
C SER A 171 -2.08 24.46 -1.38
N ASP A 172 -1.50 24.70 -2.55
CA ASP A 172 -2.19 25.21 -3.74
C ASP A 172 -2.39 24.12 -4.82
N LYS A 173 -2.05 22.87 -4.49
CA LYS A 173 -2.15 21.72 -5.39
C LYS A 173 -2.61 20.46 -4.66
N VAL A 174 -3.29 19.59 -5.38
CA VAL A 174 -3.72 18.27 -4.90
C VAL A 174 -3.12 17.21 -5.82
N LYS A 175 -2.61 16.12 -5.22
CA LYS A 175 -2.21 14.92 -5.94
C LYS A 175 -3.46 14.12 -6.30
N ILE A 176 -3.66 13.83 -7.59
CA ILE A 176 -4.74 12.96 -8.04
C ILE A 176 -4.15 11.61 -8.42
N ASP A 177 -4.73 10.56 -7.87
CA ASP A 177 -4.45 9.19 -8.30
C ASP A 177 -5.26 8.94 -9.57
N ILE A 178 -4.63 9.14 -10.73
CA ILE A 178 -5.24 8.74 -11.99
C ILE A 178 -5.00 7.24 -12.13
N LEU A 179 -6.04 6.44 -11.88
CA LEU A 179 -6.06 5.08 -12.37
C LEU A 179 -6.15 5.20 -13.90
N TRP A 180 -5.05 4.95 -14.60
CA TRP A 180 -5.09 4.78 -16.06
C TRP A 180 -5.96 3.55 -16.35
N SER A 181 -7.25 3.74 -16.60
CA SER A 181 -8.05 2.72 -17.25
C SER A 181 -7.55 2.60 -18.69
N LYS A 182 -6.90 1.46 -18.98
CA LYS A 182 -6.52 1.03 -20.32
C LYS A 182 -7.71 1.06 -21.29
#